data_AF-A0A960II00-F1
#
_entry.id   AF-A0A960II00-F1
#
_cell.length_a   1.000
_cell.length_b   1.000
_cell.length_c   1.000
_cell.angle_alpha   90.00
_cell.angle_beta   90.00
_cell.angle_gamma   90.00
#
_symmetry.space_group_name_H-M   'P 1'
#
loop_
_entity.id
_entity.type
_entity.pdbx_description
1 polymer ?
#
loop_
_entity_poly.entity_id
_entity_poly.type
_entity_poly.pdbx_seq_one_letter_code
_entity_poly.pdbx_strand_id
1 'polypeptide(L)'
;MAAGLVGVVPVLPAVPAVAVGLSPDTTLDVADAAPGDGICGDGTPGSCSLRAAVQEANATAGADSIVLTPGATYTLGIAGANEDDAATGDLDLNDSITITGNGATLDAAFLDRYFDVRAGVATISGVTITAGHAPMTPEVLRPGYGGAVAV
;
A
#
# COMPACT_ATOMS: atom_id res chain seq x y z
N MET A 1 2.79 -37.93 -43.92
CA MET A 1 1.61 -37.35 -43.24
C MET A 1 2.03 -36.95 -41.84
N ALA A 2 2.26 -35.66 -41.59
CA ALA A 2 2.69 -35.16 -40.28
C ALA A 2 1.47 -34.56 -39.58
N ALA A 3 1.07 -35.15 -38.44
CA ALA A 3 -0.02 -34.69 -37.62
C ALA A 3 0.47 -33.55 -36.71
N GLY A 4 -0.08 -32.34 -36.87
CA GLY A 4 0.16 -31.23 -35.96
C GLY A 4 -0.75 -31.33 -34.75
N LEU A 5 -0.18 -31.42 -33.55
CA LEU A 5 -0.91 -31.21 -32.30
C LEU A 5 -1.13 -29.70 -32.11
N VAL A 6 -2.38 -29.26 -32.21
CA VAL A 6 -2.80 -27.93 -31.71
C VAL A 6 -2.96 -28.06 -30.20
N GLY A 7 -1.99 -27.54 -29.44
CA GLY A 7 -2.08 -27.45 -27.98
C GLY A 7 -3.20 -26.50 -27.59
N VAL A 8 -4.24 -27.01 -26.94
CA VAL A 8 -5.28 -26.17 -26.33
C VAL A 8 -4.68 -25.54 -25.08
N VAL A 9 -4.37 -24.24 -25.14
CA VAL A 9 -3.99 -23.48 -23.95
C VAL A 9 -5.26 -23.33 -23.10
N PRO A 10 -5.30 -23.85 -21.86
CA PRO A 10 -6.44 -23.65 -20.98
C PRO A 10 -6.54 -22.16 -20.64
N VAL A 11 -7.62 -21.51 -21.08
CA VAL A 11 -7.98 -20.17 -20.60
C VAL A 11 -8.52 -20.35 -19.18
N LEU A 12 -7.70 -19.99 -18.19
CA LEU A 12 -8.15 -19.87 -16.80
C LEU A 12 -9.26 -18.81 -16.77
N PRO A 13 -10.42 -19.07 -16.15
CA PRO A 13 -11.43 -18.04 -15.96
C PRO A 13 -10.84 -16.92 -15.09
N ALA A 14 -10.99 -15.67 -15.53
CA ALA A 14 -10.64 -14.51 -14.71
C ALA A 14 -11.49 -14.55 -13.43
N VAL A 15 -10.85 -14.66 -12.27
CA VAL A 15 -11.52 -14.46 -10.98
C VAL A 15 -12.09 -13.03 -11.01
N PRO A 16 -13.38 -12.81 -10.70
CA PRO A 16 -13.93 -11.47 -10.67
C PRO A 16 -13.12 -10.63 -9.66
N ALA A 17 -12.51 -9.55 -10.14
CA ALA A 17 -11.89 -8.56 -9.28
C ALA A 17 -12.98 -7.93 -8.39
N VAL A 18 -12.79 -8.01 -7.08
CA VAL A 18 -13.68 -7.39 -6.10
C VAL A 18 -12.92 -6.22 -5.51
N ALA A 19 -13.16 -5.03 -6.05
CA ALA A 19 -12.61 -3.81 -5.48
C ALA A 19 -13.25 -3.55 -4.11
N VAL A 20 -12.43 -3.32 -3.08
CA VAL A 20 -12.85 -2.97 -1.73
C VAL A 20 -12.69 -1.46 -1.47
N GLY A 21 -13.58 -0.93 -0.63
CA GLY A 21 -13.50 0.42 -0.09
C GLY A 21 -13.09 0.38 1.38
N LEU A 22 -11.92 0.94 1.69
CA LEU A 22 -11.31 0.94 3.01
C LEU A 22 -11.26 2.37 3.56
N SER A 23 -11.45 2.52 4.87
CA SER A 23 -11.46 3.82 5.54
C SER A 23 -10.74 3.72 6.88
N PRO A 24 -9.45 4.09 6.94
CA PRO A 24 -8.70 4.10 8.19
C PRO A 24 -9.37 4.95 9.26
N ASP A 25 -9.69 4.34 10.40
CA ASP A 25 -10.39 4.94 11.54
C ASP A 25 -9.46 5.20 12.75
N THR A 26 -8.18 4.85 12.61
CA THR A 26 -7.11 5.19 13.55
C THR A 26 -5.86 5.73 12.85
N THR A 27 -5.11 6.58 13.55
CA THR A 27 -3.82 7.10 13.08
C THR A 27 -2.62 6.33 13.63
N LEU A 28 -2.87 5.28 14.43
CA LEU A 28 -1.81 4.37 14.88
C LEU A 28 -1.24 3.63 13.67
N ASP A 29 0.07 3.44 13.64
CA ASP A 29 0.74 2.62 12.63
C ASP A 29 0.81 1.16 13.12
N VAL A 30 -0.14 0.34 12.69
CA VAL A 30 -0.30 -1.06 13.11
C VAL A 30 -0.64 -1.90 11.89
N ALA A 31 -0.01 -3.05 11.74
CA ALA A 31 -0.33 -3.99 10.66
C ALA A 31 -1.75 -4.55 10.78
N ASP A 32 -2.30 -4.98 9.65
CA ASP A 32 -3.50 -5.79 9.58
C ASP A 32 -3.30 -7.13 10.33
N ALA A 33 -4.33 -7.61 11.01
CA ALA A 33 -4.24 -8.87 11.75
C ALA A 33 -4.28 -10.09 10.82
N ALA A 34 -4.96 -10.00 9.68
CA ALA A 34 -5.13 -11.08 8.71
C ALA A 34 -5.41 -10.53 7.29
N PRO A 35 -4.38 -10.06 6.56
CA PRO A 35 -4.56 -9.52 5.22
C PRO A 35 -5.33 -10.45 4.27
N GLY A 36 -6.32 -9.91 3.59
CA GLY A 36 -7.17 -10.58 2.59
C GLY A 36 -8.38 -11.30 3.18
N ASP A 37 -8.72 -11.06 4.44
CA ASP A 37 -9.92 -11.62 5.08
C ASP A 37 -11.18 -10.74 4.89
N GLY A 38 -11.04 -9.58 4.24
CA GLY A 38 -12.10 -8.61 4.03
C GLY A 38 -12.31 -7.66 5.21
N ILE A 39 -11.43 -7.68 6.21
CA ILE A 39 -11.55 -6.93 7.46
C ILE A 39 -10.26 -6.14 7.68
N CYS A 40 -10.34 -4.82 7.58
CA CYS A 40 -9.21 -3.97 7.93
C CYS A 40 -8.91 -4.00 9.44
N GLY A 41 -7.64 -4.15 9.80
CA GLY A 41 -7.15 -4.15 11.17
C GLY A 41 -7.40 -5.50 11.86
N ASP A 42 -8.09 -5.49 12.99
CA ASP A 42 -8.52 -6.71 13.70
C ASP A 42 -10.06 -6.87 13.72
N GLY A 43 -10.77 -6.04 12.96
CA GLY A 43 -12.24 -5.99 12.91
C GLY A 43 -12.90 -5.30 14.09
N THR A 44 -12.14 -4.72 15.03
CA THR A 44 -12.68 -3.88 16.09
C THR A 44 -12.74 -2.40 15.68
N PRO A 45 -13.70 -1.61 16.19
CA PRO A 45 -13.74 -0.17 15.90
C PRO A 45 -12.47 0.54 16.37
N GLY A 46 -11.85 1.34 15.50
CA GLY A 46 -10.62 2.08 15.79
C GLY A 46 -9.33 1.27 15.61
N SER A 47 -9.36 0.13 14.94
CA SER A 47 -8.16 -0.68 14.64
C SER A 47 -7.70 -0.61 13.18
N CYS A 48 -8.49 -0.03 12.27
CA CYS A 48 -8.11 0.07 10.86
C CYS A 48 -7.13 1.24 10.67
N SER A 49 -5.84 0.93 10.66
CA SER A 49 -4.78 1.89 10.33
C SER A 49 -4.65 2.08 8.83
N LEU A 50 -3.86 3.08 8.40
CA LEU A 50 -3.48 3.21 6.99
C LEU A 50 -2.62 2.03 6.52
N ARG A 51 -1.71 1.51 7.35
CA ARG A 51 -0.92 0.32 7.02
C ARG A 51 -1.81 -0.90 6.82
N ALA A 52 -2.74 -1.14 7.74
CA ALA A 52 -3.69 -2.24 7.65
C ALA A 52 -4.55 -2.14 6.39
N ALA A 53 -5.07 -0.94 6.08
CA ALA A 53 -5.82 -0.72 4.85
C ALA A 53 -4.99 -0.98 3.58
N VAL A 54 -3.71 -0.60 3.57
CA VAL A 54 -2.82 -0.93 2.43
C VAL A 54 -2.57 -2.44 2.33
N GLN A 55 -2.35 -3.12 3.45
CA GLN A 55 -2.15 -4.57 3.47
C GLN A 55 -3.39 -5.34 3.01
N GLU A 56 -4.58 -4.91 3.42
CA GLU A 56 -5.84 -5.50 2.98
C GLU A 56 -6.08 -5.28 1.49
N ALA A 57 -5.80 -4.07 0.98
CA ALA A 57 -5.88 -3.78 -0.45
C ALA A 57 -4.87 -4.61 -1.25
N ASN A 58 -3.62 -4.73 -0.81
CA ASN A 58 -2.60 -5.56 -1.46
C ASN A 58 -2.98 -7.05 -1.52
N ALA A 59 -3.78 -7.52 -0.57
CA ALA A 59 -4.27 -8.91 -0.50
C ALA A 59 -5.62 -9.11 -1.23
N THR A 60 -6.23 -8.04 -1.73
CA THR A 60 -7.54 -8.07 -2.39
C THR A 60 -7.36 -7.83 -3.89
N ALA A 61 -7.97 -8.70 -4.71
CA ALA A 61 -7.85 -8.57 -6.15
C ALA A 61 -8.76 -7.45 -6.68
N GLY A 62 -8.18 -6.37 -7.19
CA GLY A 62 -8.96 -5.32 -7.85
C GLY A 62 -8.36 -3.93 -7.73
N ALA A 63 -9.07 -2.95 -8.30
CA ALA A 63 -8.71 -1.55 -8.13
C ALA A 63 -9.34 -1.02 -6.83
N ASP A 64 -8.60 -1.11 -5.73
CA ASP A 64 -9.10 -0.78 -4.40
C ASP A 64 -9.06 0.71 -4.10
N SER A 65 -9.86 1.12 -3.12
CA SER A 65 -9.96 2.52 -2.71
C SER A 65 -9.77 2.67 -1.20
N ILE A 66 -8.96 3.65 -0.81
CA ILE A 66 -8.70 4.03 0.57
C ILE A 66 -9.11 5.50 0.73
N VAL A 67 -10.03 5.78 1.65
CA VAL A 67 -10.47 7.14 1.97
C VAL A 67 -9.96 7.53 3.35
N LEU A 68 -9.08 8.53 3.40
CA LEU A 68 -8.48 8.98 4.65
C LEU A 68 -9.43 9.87 5.44
N THR A 69 -9.30 9.80 6.77
CA THR A 69 -10.02 10.68 7.69
C THR A 69 -9.62 12.13 7.42
N PRO A 70 -10.58 13.06 7.20
CA PRO A 70 -10.28 14.43 6.85
C PRO A 70 -9.34 15.13 7.83
N GLY A 71 -8.25 15.71 7.30
CA GLY A 71 -7.26 16.46 8.10
C GLY A 71 -6.46 15.63 9.11
N ALA A 72 -6.59 14.29 9.11
CA ALA A 72 -5.84 13.43 10.01
C ALA A 72 -4.33 13.43 9.68
N THR A 73 -3.49 13.10 10.66
CA THR A 73 -2.06 12.87 10.45
C THR A 73 -1.75 11.40 10.69
N TYR A 74 -1.27 10.72 9.66
CA TYR A 74 -0.84 9.32 9.69
C TYR A 74 0.68 9.30 9.71
N THR A 75 1.27 8.96 10.86
CA THR A 75 2.71 8.94 11.07
C THR A 75 3.22 7.51 11.05
N LEU A 76 4.27 7.22 10.27
CA LEU A 76 4.93 5.92 10.34
C LEU A 76 5.53 5.72 11.75
N GLY A 77 5.26 4.57 12.34
CA GLY A 77 5.69 4.19 13.69
C GLY A 77 6.52 2.91 13.72
N ILE A 78 6.47 2.10 12.66
CA ILE A 78 7.23 0.86 12.54
C ILE A 78 8.46 1.11 11.68
N ALA A 79 9.63 1.20 12.31
CA ALA A 79 10.90 1.29 11.58
C ALA A 79 11.21 -0.02 10.86
N GLY A 80 11.73 0.09 9.64
CA GLY A 80 12.14 -1.02 8.78
C GLY A 80 12.78 -0.44 7.52
N ALA A 81 13.45 -1.29 6.75
CA ALA A 81 13.99 -0.93 5.44
C ALA A 81 14.19 -2.18 4.60
N ASN A 82 14.03 -2.07 3.28
CA ASN A 82 14.18 -3.17 2.32
C ASN A 82 13.22 -4.33 2.60
N GLU A 83 11.96 -3.99 2.84
CA GLU A 83 10.84 -4.92 2.92
C GLU A 83 9.80 -4.50 1.87
N ASP A 84 8.94 -5.43 1.45
CA ASP A 84 8.19 -5.31 0.19
C ASP A 84 6.68 -5.60 0.33
N ASP A 85 6.21 -5.89 1.56
CA ASP A 85 4.83 -6.27 1.91
C ASP A 85 4.18 -5.26 2.89
N ALA A 86 4.74 -4.05 3.03
CA ALA A 86 4.28 -3.01 3.96
C ALA A 86 4.19 -3.47 5.43
N ALA A 87 4.95 -4.47 5.87
CA ALA A 87 5.00 -4.91 7.27
C ALA A 87 5.78 -3.95 8.18
N THR A 88 6.78 -3.26 7.64
CA THR A 88 7.67 -2.32 8.33
C THR A 88 8.10 -1.19 7.40
N GLY A 89 8.55 -0.05 7.92
CA GLY A 89 9.04 1.04 7.07
C GLY A 89 7.91 1.69 6.28
N ASP A 90 8.13 1.88 4.98
CA ASP A 90 7.17 2.45 4.04
C ASP A 90 5.94 1.55 3.83
N LEU A 91 4.99 2.07 3.06
CA LEU A 91 3.80 1.34 2.64
C LEU A 91 3.96 0.95 1.17
N ASP A 92 4.28 -0.32 0.93
CA ASP A 92 4.32 -0.89 -0.41
C ASP A 92 2.92 -0.98 -1.01
N LEU A 93 2.74 -0.49 -2.23
CA LEU A 93 1.51 -0.63 -3.01
C LEU A 93 1.74 -1.71 -4.08
N ASN A 94 1.20 -2.90 -3.83
CA ASN A 94 1.36 -4.11 -4.64
C ASN A 94 0.18 -4.37 -5.60
N ASP A 95 -0.87 -3.55 -5.55
CA ASP A 95 -1.95 -3.51 -6.54
C ASP A 95 -2.35 -2.05 -6.87
N SER A 96 -3.33 -1.89 -7.75
CA SER A 96 -3.88 -0.62 -8.18
C SER A 96 -4.74 -0.01 -7.07
N ILE A 97 -4.18 0.95 -6.33
CA ILE A 97 -4.84 1.55 -5.16
C ILE A 97 -5.12 3.04 -5.42
N THR A 98 -6.35 3.47 -5.11
CA THR A 98 -6.75 4.88 -5.10
C THR A 98 -6.83 5.40 -3.66
N ILE A 99 -6.00 6.37 -3.30
CA ILE A 99 -5.98 7.02 -1.99
C ILE A 99 -6.56 8.44 -2.10
N THR A 100 -7.69 8.66 -1.42
CA THR A 100 -8.33 9.97 -1.29
C THR A 100 -8.03 10.58 0.08
N GLY A 101 -7.20 11.62 0.11
CA GLY A 101 -6.58 12.13 1.32
C GLY A 101 -7.40 13.09 2.17
N ASN A 102 -8.38 13.80 1.61
CA ASN A 102 -9.21 14.76 2.35
C ASN A 102 -8.43 15.77 3.22
N GLY A 103 -7.25 16.21 2.77
CA GLY A 103 -6.37 17.13 3.49
C GLY A 103 -5.50 16.47 4.56
N ALA A 104 -5.42 15.14 4.60
CA ALA A 104 -4.59 14.41 5.54
C ALA A 104 -3.09 14.66 5.32
N THR A 105 -2.31 14.54 6.40
CA THR A 105 -0.86 14.55 6.38
C THR A 105 -0.33 13.13 6.56
N LEU A 106 0.58 12.74 5.69
CA LEU A 106 1.30 11.48 5.68
C LEU A 106 2.75 11.79 6.10
N ASP A 107 3.07 11.52 7.36
CA ASP A 107 4.37 11.83 7.96
C ASP A 107 5.23 10.57 8.05
N ALA A 108 6.29 10.48 7.25
CA ALA A 108 7.16 9.30 7.27
C ALA A 108 8.09 9.26 8.49
N ALA A 109 8.07 10.28 9.36
CA ALA A 109 8.86 10.38 10.57
C ALA A 109 10.39 10.20 10.37
N PHE A 110 10.88 10.45 9.14
CA PHE A 110 12.25 10.15 8.71
C PHE A 110 12.65 8.68 8.88
N LEU A 111 11.68 7.76 8.98
CA LEU A 111 11.93 6.33 9.10
C LEU A 111 12.25 5.70 7.75
N ASP A 112 11.43 5.98 6.74
CA ASP A 112 11.62 5.54 5.35
C ASP A 112 10.94 6.57 4.41
N ARG A 113 10.75 6.20 3.15
CA ARG A 113 9.74 6.76 2.24
C ARG A 113 8.35 6.57 2.88
N TYR A 114 7.34 7.23 2.33
CA TYR A 114 5.97 6.96 2.77
C TYR A 114 5.34 5.83 1.96
N PHE A 115 5.55 5.85 0.64
CA PHE A 115 5.04 4.83 -0.27
C PHE A 115 6.16 4.28 -1.16
N ASP A 116 6.06 2.99 -1.48
CA ASP A 116 6.81 2.33 -2.55
C ASP A 116 5.79 1.68 -3.52
N VAL A 117 5.67 2.20 -4.73
CA VAL A 117 4.73 1.68 -5.72
C VAL A 117 5.41 0.56 -6.49
N ARG A 118 5.03 -0.69 -6.20
CA ARG A 118 5.68 -1.87 -6.77
C ARG A 118 4.94 -2.46 -7.96
N ALA A 119 3.61 -2.33 -7.97
CA ALA A 119 2.77 -2.85 -9.03
C ALA A 119 1.47 -2.06 -9.17
N GLY A 120 0.80 -2.23 -10.31
CA GLY A 120 -0.47 -1.56 -10.60
C GLY A 120 -0.33 -0.05 -10.82
N VAL A 121 -1.43 0.67 -10.56
CA VAL A 121 -1.50 2.13 -10.65
C VAL A 121 -1.91 2.72 -9.31
N ALA A 122 -1.03 3.50 -8.70
CA ALA A 122 -1.34 4.28 -7.50
C ALA A 122 -1.91 5.66 -7.89
N THR A 123 -3.13 5.96 -7.44
CA THR A 123 -3.74 7.29 -7.56
C THR A 123 -3.85 7.93 -6.18
N ILE A 124 -2.99 8.89 -5.87
CA ILE A 124 -2.94 9.52 -4.55
C ILE A 124 -3.31 11.00 -4.71
N SER A 125 -4.31 11.46 -3.97
CA SER A 125 -4.81 12.85 -4.10
C SER A 125 -5.21 13.44 -2.75
N GLY A 126 -5.14 14.77 -2.61
CA GLY A 126 -5.59 15.46 -1.40
C GLY A 126 -4.78 15.15 -0.13
N VAL A 127 -3.51 14.75 -0.26
CA VAL A 127 -2.59 14.49 0.87
C VAL A 127 -1.44 15.51 0.89
N THR A 128 -0.85 15.72 2.06
CA THR A 128 0.49 16.27 2.22
C THR A 128 1.42 15.15 2.67
N ILE A 129 2.52 14.88 1.96
CA ILE A 129 3.52 13.88 2.37
C ILE A 129 4.78 14.59 2.85
N THR A 130 5.26 14.24 4.04
CA THR A 130 6.39 14.90 4.71
C THR A 130 7.36 13.91 5.33
N ALA A 131 8.54 14.42 5.70
CA ALA A 131 9.59 13.71 6.42
C ALA A 131 10.07 12.39 5.78
N GLY A 132 9.95 12.24 4.45
CA GLY A 132 10.45 11.07 3.72
C GLY A 132 11.98 10.93 3.78
N HIS A 133 12.44 9.71 4.03
CA HIS A 133 13.83 9.30 4.05
C HIS A 133 14.07 8.12 3.11
N ALA A 134 14.74 8.34 1.97
CA ALA A 134 15.06 7.22 1.10
C ALA A 134 16.23 6.39 1.68
N PRO A 135 16.05 5.08 1.95
CA PRO A 135 17.12 4.22 2.43
C PRO A 135 18.24 4.12 1.39
N MET A 136 19.47 3.89 1.86
CA MET A 136 20.64 3.82 0.98
C MET A 136 20.55 2.60 0.06
N THR A 137 20.25 2.81 -1.23
CA THR A 137 20.50 1.80 -2.24
C THR A 137 21.95 1.89 -2.73
N PRO A 138 22.57 0.79 -3.21
CA PRO A 138 23.89 0.82 -3.81
C PRO A 138 24.01 1.79 -5.01
N GLU A 139 22.88 2.25 -5.54
CA GLU A 139 22.77 3.11 -6.72
C GLU A 139 22.84 4.62 -6.38
N VAL A 140 22.60 5.02 -5.12
CA VAL A 140 22.61 6.44 -4.69
C VAL A 140 23.55 6.66 -3.49
N LEU A 141 24.73 7.23 -3.75
CA LEU A 141 25.82 7.41 -2.76
C LEU A 141 25.61 8.53 -1.71
N ARG A 142 24.38 8.99 -1.46
CA ARG A 142 24.05 9.95 -0.40
C ARG A 142 22.67 9.63 0.19
N PRO A 143 22.47 9.66 1.53
CA PRO A 143 21.13 9.61 2.10
C PRO A 143 20.31 10.76 1.52
N GLY A 144 19.26 10.41 0.77
CA GLY A 144 18.34 11.38 0.21
C GLY A 144 17.30 11.74 1.24
N TYR A 145 17.50 12.85 1.97
CA TYR A 145 16.34 13.59 2.48
C TYR A 145 15.50 13.98 1.25
N GLY A 146 14.29 13.43 1.09
CA GLY A 146 13.41 13.81 -0.01
C GLY A 146 12.80 12.71 -0.88
N GLY A 147 12.91 11.43 -0.54
CA GLY A 147 12.08 10.38 -1.16
C GLY A 147 10.81 10.17 -0.34
N ALA A 148 9.68 10.78 -0.71
CA ALA A 148 8.39 10.51 -0.06
C ALA A 148 7.65 9.35 -0.76
N VAL A 149 7.91 9.13 -2.04
CA VAL A 149 7.32 8.09 -2.88
C VAL A 149 8.40 7.52 -3.80
N ALA A 150 8.45 6.19 -3.93
CA ALA A 150 9.20 5.48 -4.96
C ALA A 150 8.24 4.76 -5.93
N VAL A 151 8.71 4.51 -7.16
CA VAL A 151 8.00 3.86 -8.27
C VAL A 151 8.95 2.99 -9.09
#